data_AF-A0A2M6WBS5-F1
#
_entry.id   AF-A0A2M6WBS5-F1
#
_cell.length_a   1.000
_cell.length_b   1.000
_cell.length_c   1.000
_cell.angle_alpha   90.00
_cell.angle_beta   90.00
_cell.angle_gamma   90.00
#
_symmetry.space_group_name_H-M   'P 1'
#
loop_
_entity.id
_entity.type
_entity.pdbx_description
1 polymer ?
#
loop_
_entity_poly.entity_id
_entity_poly.type
_entity_poly.pdbx_seq_one_letter_code
_entity_poly.pdbx_strand_id
1 'polypeptide(L)'
;MYPCGVEVRVLSPAPKFMNSLIDKIYDQLKADEDKARLKAAYNFAIKAHKGQFRQSGDKYSSHPIAVAARLWQLYQDLDLTIAGLLHDTIEDCEEVAIENIYKKFGPVAGFLVDSVTKRRGYFYQHEEIIEDHIERLLWAGQKDVRVILLKLADREHNIGTVDHVPEHKQVRMAFETQAIYEPLRRALNFGKVSSVKTAAKRYHSLLANYHNADPKALKEKIFGESFKNFKTDLFNEVYTKSHNVTWEITDRKLFDSLCRDESFAKNTQLSSLWTDGKNFKAHFRFLGAKIIEGARLEVASYYQ
;
A
#
# COMPACT_ATOMS: atom_id res chain seq x y z
N MET A 1 -17.29 -36.98 46.40
CA MET A 1 -17.17 -35.75 47.19
C MET A 1 -15.86 -35.77 47.95
N TYR A 2 -14.84 -35.09 47.43
CA TYR A 2 -13.95 -34.11 48.09
C TYR A 2 -13.56 -33.11 46.97
N PRO A 3 -13.27 -31.84 47.29
CA PRO A 3 -13.84 -30.68 46.63
C PRO A 3 -12.77 -29.82 45.95
N CYS A 4 -13.21 -28.71 45.38
CA CYS A 4 -12.42 -27.60 44.87
C CYS A 4 -11.97 -27.76 43.41
N GLY A 5 -12.69 -27.03 42.56
CA GLY A 5 -12.26 -26.74 41.21
C GLY A 5 -10.98 -25.92 41.23
N VAL A 6 -9.99 -26.41 40.51
CA VAL A 6 -8.95 -25.58 39.92
C VAL A 6 -8.86 -26.06 38.48
N GLU A 7 -9.26 -25.20 37.54
CA GLU A 7 -8.93 -25.38 36.13
C GLU A 7 -7.40 -25.45 36.03
N VAL A 8 -6.88 -26.60 35.63
CA VAL A 8 -5.49 -26.68 35.16
C VAL A 8 -5.46 -26.00 33.80
N ARG A 9 -5.28 -24.67 33.79
CA ARG A 9 -4.82 -23.96 32.60
C ARG A 9 -3.39 -24.42 32.33
N VAL A 10 -3.26 -25.40 31.43
CA VAL A 10 -1.98 -25.66 30.78
C VAL A 10 -1.66 -24.42 29.97
N LEU A 11 -0.83 -23.52 30.54
CA LEU A 11 -0.18 -22.47 29.77
C LEU A 11 0.57 -23.17 28.65
N SER A 12 0.08 -22.99 27.42
CA SER A 12 0.73 -23.52 26.23
C SER A 12 2.19 -23.06 26.23
N PRO A 13 3.15 -23.94 25.88
CA PRO A 13 4.55 -23.58 25.90
C PRO A 13 4.78 -22.33 25.04
N ALA A 14 5.57 -21.38 25.56
CA ALA A 14 5.96 -20.17 24.84
C ALA A 14 6.41 -20.54 23.41
N PRO A 15 5.99 -19.79 22.38
CA PRO A 15 6.30 -20.15 21.01
C PRO A 15 7.80 -20.14 20.77
N LYS A 16 8.30 -21.20 20.10
CA LYS A 16 9.61 -21.21 19.46
C LYS A 16 9.73 -19.97 18.56
N PHE A 17 10.63 -19.06 18.95
CA PHE A 17 11.10 -17.85 18.25
C PHE A 17 10.09 -17.21 17.28
N MET A 18 9.22 -16.35 17.83
CA MET A 18 8.56 -15.30 17.05
C MET A 18 9.59 -14.26 16.57
N ASN A 19 9.25 -13.46 15.57
CA ASN A 19 10.09 -12.35 15.15
C ASN A 19 10.06 -11.24 16.20
N SER A 20 11.21 -10.62 16.49
CA SER A 20 11.38 -9.63 17.55
C SER A 20 10.42 -8.42 17.47
N LEU A 21 9.92 -8.09 16.27
CA LEU A 21 8.91 -7.04 16.11
C LEU A 21 7.52 -7.51 16.57
N ILE A 22 7.12 -8.73 16.26
CA ILE A 22 5.82 -9.28 16.66
C ILE A 22 5.81 -9.62 18.15
N ASP A 23 6.94 -10.04 18.72
CA ASP A 23 7.09 -10.23 20.17
C ASP A 23 6.78 -8.94 20.93
N LYS A 24 7.30 -7.80 20.47
CA LYS A 24 6.99 -6.49 21.08
C LYS A 24 5.50 -6.16 21.03
N ILE A 25 4.82 -6.49 19.94
CA ILE A 25 3.37 -6.30 19.82
C ILE A 25 2.65 -7.23 20.80
N TYR A 26 3.05 -8.50 20.84
CA TYR A 26 2.47 -9.51 21.72
C TYR A 26 2.55 -9.11 23.20
N ASP A 27 3.69 -8.55 23.62
CA ASP A 27 3.91 -8.10 25.01
C ASP A 27 3.07 -6.87 25.38
N GLN A 28 2.70 -6.04 24.40
CA GLN A 28 1.85 -4.86 24.61
C GLN A 28 0.36 -5.23 24.72
N LEU A 29 -0.05 -6.39 24.21
CA LEU A 29 -1.42 -6.88 24.31
C LEU A 29 -1.73 -7.30 25.75
N LYS A 30 -2.93 -6.93 26.23
CA LYS A 30 -3.37 -7.24 27.59
C LYS A 30 -4.20 -8.52 27.67
N ALA A 31 -5.08 -8.74 26.70
CA ALA A 31 -5.97 -9.90 26.69
C ALA A 31 -5.26 -11.12 26.09
N ASP A 32 -5.40 -12.28 26.75
CA ASP A 32 -4.88 -13.56 26.24
C ASP A 32 -5.51 -13.94 24.90
N GLU A 33 -6.77 -13.57 24.69
CA GLU A 33 -7.47 -13.78 23.42
C GLU A 33 -6.82 -12.99 22.29
N ASP A 34 -6.53 -11.70 22.49
CA ASP A 34 -5.84 -10.87 21.51
C ASP A 34 -4.45 -11.40 21.17
N LYS A 35 -3.71 -11.83 22.20
CA LYS A 35 -2.41 -12.51 22.04
C LYS A 35 -2.52 -13.77 21.19
N ALA A 36 -3.55 -14.58 21.44
CA ALA A 36 -3.81 -15.80 20.67
C ALA A 36 -4.17 -15.49 19.22
N ARG A 37 -4.98 -14.45 18.98
CA ARG A 37 -5.35 -13.98 17.62
C ARG A 37 -4.11 -13.52 16.84
N LEU A 38 -3.26 -12.68 17.43
CA LEU A 38 -2.00 -12.24 16.80
C LEU A 38 -1.09 -13.42 16.47
N LYS A 39 -0.88 -14.32 17.43
CA LYS A 39 -0.04 -15.52 17.27
C LYS A 39 -0.58 -16.44 16.17
N ALA A 40 -1.90 -16.61 16.09
CA ALA A 40 -2.54 -17.39 15.04
C ALA A 40 -2.31 -16.77 13.66
N ALA A 41 -2.47 -15.45 13.53
CA ALA A 41 -2.24 -14.74 12.27
C ALA A 41 -0.77 -14.82 11.83
N TYR A 42 0.17 -14.62 12.76
CA TYR A 42 1.60 -14.77 12.48
C TYR A 42 1.93 -16.18 11.98
N ASN A 43 1.51 -17.22 12.72
CA ASN A 43 1.77 -18.61 12.31
C ASN A 43 1.13 -18.95 10.97
N PHE A 44 -0.05 -18.40 10.70
CA PHE A 44 -0.72 -18.58 9.42
C PHE A 44 0.09 -17.96 8.28
N ALA A 45 0.52 -16.70 8.41
CA ALA A 45 1.34 -16.02 7.41
C ALA A 45 2.67 -16.74 7.16
N ILE A 46 3.38 -17.13 8.22
CA ILE A 46 4.65 -17.88 8.11
C ILE A 46 4.44 -19.23 7.40
N LYS A 47 3.34 -19.93 7.70
CA LYS A 47 3.01 -21.20 7.06
C LYS A 47 2.66 -21.01 5.59
N ALA A 48 1.84 -20.01 5.27
CA ALA A 48 1.39 -19.72 3.91
C ALA A 48 2.60 -19.42 2.99
N HIS A 49 3.51 -18.57 3.45
CA HIS A 49 4.70 -18.17 2.67
C HIS A 49 5.92 -19.10 2.86
N LYS A 50 5.72 -20.33 3.35
CA LYS A 50 6.81 -21.25 3.63
C LYS A 50 7.56 -21.61 2.33
N GLY A 51 8.87 -21.37 2.30
CA GLY A 51 9.72 -21.66 1.14
C GLY A 51 9.71 -20.57 0.07
N GLN A 52 8.96 -19.48 0.27
CA GLN A 52 8.97 -18.31 -0.61
C GLN A 52 10.06 -17.32 -0.19
N PHE A 53 10.71 -16.72 -1.19
CA PHE A 53 11.74 -15.69 -1.03
C PHE A 53 11.35 -14.45 -1.83
N ARG A 54 11.68 -13.26 -1.32
CA ARG A 54 11.51 -11.99 -2.05
C ARG A 54 12.54 -11.89 -3.17
N GLN A 55 12.32 -10.96 -4.11
CA GLN A 55 13.30 -10.63 -5.15
C GLN A 55 14.63 -10.09 -4.57
N SER A 56 14.63 -9.57 -3.33
CA SER A 56 15.84 -9.20 -2.58
C SER A 56 16.65 -10.39 -2.05
N GLY A 57 16.09 -11.61 -2.05
CA GLY A 57 16.68 -12.81 -1.44
C GLY A 57 16.24 -13.09 0.01
N ASP A 58 15.53 -12.16 0.66
CA ASP A 58 15.00 -12.35 2.01
C ASP A 58 13.82 -13.34 2.04
N LYS A 59 13.57 -13.97 3.19
CA LYS A 59 12.34 -14.76 3.39
C LYS A 59 11.11 -13.87 3.20
N TYR A 60 10.12 -14.35 2.44
CA TYR A 60 8.92 -13.58 2.11
C TYR A 60 8.17 -13.02 3.34
N SER A 61 8.24 -13.75 4.45
CA SER A 61 7.66 -13.34 5.74
C SER A 61 8.14 -11.98 6.27
N SER A 62 9.29 -11.46 5.82
CA SER A 62 9.84 -10.19 6.33
C SER A 62 8.94 -8.99 6.02
N HIS A 63 8.32 -8.96 4.85
CA HIS A 63 7.48 -7.85 4.42
C HIS A 63 6.16 -7.75 5.21
N PRO A 64 5.31 -8.80 5.31
CA PRO A 64 4.09 -8.74 6.11
C PRO A 64 4.35 -8.42 7.59
N ILE A 65 5.47 -8.91 8.15
CA ILE A 65 5.89 -8.58 9.53
C ILE A 65 6.20 -7.08 9.66
N ALA A 66 6.94 -6.50 8.72
CA ALA A 66 7.28 -5.08 8.76
C ALA A 66 6.03 -4.19 8.60
N VAL A 67 5.13 -4.56 7.69
CA VAL A 67 3.84 -3.88 7.50
C VAL A 67 3.00 -3.93 8.78
N ALA A 68 2.83 -5.11 9.38
CA ALA A 68 2.08 -5.27 10.62
C ALA A 68 2.68 -4.48 11.79
N ALA A 69 4.01 -4.53 11.96
CA ALA A 69 4.71 -3.77 12.99
C ALA A 69 4.54 -2.26 12.81
N ARG A 70 4.58 -1.79 11.56
CA ARG A 70 4.38 -0.38 11.23
C ARG A 70 2.97 0.10 11.54
N LEU A 71 1.96 -0.69 11.19
CA LEU A 71 0.57 -0.41 11.50
C LEU A 71 0.32 -0.36 13.01
N TRP A 72 0.87 -1.33 13.75
CA TRP A 72 0.75 -1.36 15.20
C TRP A 72 1.41 -0.15 15.85
N GLN A 73 2.61 0.24 15.40
CA GLN A 73 3.33 1.42 15.89
C GLN A 73 2.49 2.69 15.75
N LEU A 74 1.78 2.84 14.64
CA LEU A 74 1.01 4.05 14.36
C LEU A 74 -0.38 4.07 15.01
N TYR A 75 -1.05 2.92 15.08
CA TYR A 75 -2.49 2.86 15.37
C TYR A 75 -2.90 1.95 16.53
N GLN A 76 -2.05 0.98 16.92
CA GLN A 76 -2.34 -0.03 17.95
C GLN A 76 -3.71 -0.74 17.77
N ASP A 77 -4.09 -0.97 16.51
CA ASP A 77 -5.33 -1.67 16.13
C ASP A 77 -4.99 -3.12 15.74
N LEU A 78 -5.57 -4.08 16.46
CA LEU A 78 -5.24 -5.49 16.30
C LEU A 78 -5.75 -6.06 14.97
N ASP A 79 -6.97 -5.72 14.55
CA ASP A 79 -7.54 -6.23 13.29
C ASP A 79 -6.75 -5.71 12.08
N LEU A 80 -6.36 -4.44 12.10
CA LEU A 80 -5.48 -3.83 11.11
C LEU A 80 -4.10 -4.49 11.09
N THR A 81 -3.55 -4.82 12.26
CA THR A 81 -2.24 -5.49 12.38
C THR A 81 -2.29 -6.93 11.88
N ILE A 82 -3.36 -7.66 12.20
CA ILE A 82 -3.63 -9.00 11.67
C ILE A 82 -3.78 -8.93 10.14
N ALA A 83 -4.53 -7.96 9.62
CA ALA A 83 -4.65 -7.77 8.18
C ALA A 83 -3.29 -7.48 7.53
N GLY A 84 -2.43 -6.68 8.17
CA GLY A 84 -1.04 -6.45 7.75
C GLY A 84 -0.22 -7.73 7.60
N LEU A 85 -0.35 -8.68 8.55
CA LEU A 85 0.31 -9.99 8.46
C LEU A 85 -0.23 -10.86 7.31
N LEU A 86 -1.48 -10.67 6.92
CA LEU A 86 -2.21 -11.58 6.04
C LEU A 86 -2.43 -11.05 4.62
N HIS A 87 -2.15 -9.77 4.36
CA HIS A 87 -2.59 -9.07 3.14
C HIS A 87 -2.13 -9.72 1.83
N ASP A 88 -0.93 -10.31 1.82
CA ASP A 88 -0.34 -10.96 0.66
C ASP A 88 -0.64 -12.48 0.60
N THR A 89 -1.22 -13.05 1.66
CA THR A 89 -1.45 -14.52 1.73
C THR A 89 -2.42 -15.02 0.68
N ILE A 90 -3.39 -14.19 0.26
CA ILE A 90 -4.34 -14.55 -0.80
C ILE A 90 -3.70 -14.42 -2.17
N GLU A 91 -2.81 -13.44 -2.39
CA GLU A 91 -2.19 -13.25 -3.71
C GLU A 91 -1.15 -14.34 -3.97
N ASP A 92 -0.26 -14.57 -3.01
CA ASP A 92 0.96 -15.35 -3.23
C ASP A 92 0.84 -16.83 -2.86
N CYS A 93 -0.28 -17.24 -2.26
CA CYS A 93 -0.51 -18.62 -1.85
C CYS A 93 -1.81 -19.14 -2.48
N GLU A 94 -1.70 -20.02 -3.47
CA GLU A 94 -2.86 -20.59 -4.18
C GLU A 94 -3.81 -21.36 -3.26
N GLU A 95 -3.28 -22.01 -2.22
CA GLU A 95 -4.06 -22.82 -1.27
C GLU A 95 -4.91 -21.99 -0.28
N VAL A 96 -4.72 -20.67 -0.23
CA VAL A 96 -5.43 -19.81 0.72
C VAL A 96 -6.66 -19.17 0.07
N ALA A 97 -7.84 -19.59 0.54
CA ALA A 97 -9.12 -18.98 0.19
C ALA A 97 -9.51 -17.84 1.16
N ILE A 98 -10.19 -16.81 0.65
CA ILE A 98 -10.54 -15.62 1.44
C ILE A 98 -11.52 -15.95 2.58
N GLU A 99 -12.40 -16.92 2.39
CA GLU A 99 -13.36 -17.43 3.37
C GLU A 99 -12.66 -17.97 4.63
N ASN A 100 -11.46 -18.53 4.45
CA ASN A 100 -10.65 -18.99 5.58
C ASN A 100 -10.17 -17.82 6.44
N ILE A 101 -9.88 -16.67 5.84
CA ILE A 101 -9.47 -15.46 6.57
C ILE A 101 -10.65 -14.94 7.38
N TYR A 102 -11.83 -14.80 6.76
CA TYR A 102 -13.07 -14.40 7.45
C TYR A 102 -13.40 -15.33 8.62
N LYS A 103 -13.34 -16.64 8.40
CA LYS A 103 -13.68 -17.64 9.42
C LYS A 103 -12.69 -17.67 10.59
N LYS A 104 -11.40 -17.49 10.33
CA LYS A 104 -10.34 -17.62 11.36
C LYS A 104 -10.03 -16.33 12.09
N PHE A 105 -10.10 -15.19 11.42
CA PHE A 105 -9.61 -13.91 11.94
C PHE A 105 -10.72 -12.88 12.15
N GLY A 106 -11.93 -13.19 11.68
CA GLY A 106 -13.13 -12.38 11.86
C GLY A 106 -13.44 -11.49 10.65
N PRO A 107 -14.64 -10.89 10.65
CA PRO A 107 -15.15 -10.15 9.50
C PRO A 107 -14.34 -8.89 9.18
N VAL A 108 -13.79 -8.24 10.21
CA VAL A 108 -12.99 -7.02 10.03
C VAL A 108 -11.69 -7.34 9.30
N ALA A 109 -10.83 -8.21 9.87
CA ALA A 109 -9.58 -8.60 9.24
C ALA A 109 -9.80 -9.22 7.84
N GLY A 110 -10.84 -10.05 7.69
CA GLY A 110 -11.26 -10.60 6.40
C GLY A 110 -11.54 -9.52 5.36
N PHE A 111 -12.38 -8.53 5.70
CA PHE A 111 -12.70 -7.41 4.81
C PHE A 111 -11.46 -6.61 4.41
N LEU A 112 -10.54 -6.36 5.35
CA LEU A 112 -9.31 -5.61 5.06
C LEU A 112 -8.41 -6.36 4.06
N VAL A 113 -8.22 -7.66 4.25
CA VAL A 113 -7.40 -8.51 3.36
C VAL A 113 -8.05 -8.65 1.99
N ASP A 114 -9.35 -8.90 1.93
CA ASP A 114 -10.12 -8.99 0.67
C ASP A 114 -9.96 -7.70 -0.15
N SER A 115 -10.05 -6.55 0.53
CA SER A 115 -10.00 -5.24 -0.12
C SER A 115 -8.69 -4.90 -0.81
N VAL A 116 -7.58 -5.41 -0.30
CA VAL A 116 -6.25 -5.10 -0.85
C VAL A 116 -5.73 -6.17 -1.82
N THR A 117 -6.44 -7.29 -1.94
CA THR A 117 -6.09 -8.43 -2.80
C THR A 117 -6.33 -8.13 -4.28
N LYS A 118 -5.32 -8.27 -5.13
CA LYS A 118 -5.35 -8.00 -6.58
C LYS A 118 -5.99 -9.09 -7.44
N ARG A 119 -6.38 -10.25 -6.89
CA ARG A 119 -7.09 -11.29 -7.65
C ARG A 119 -8.38 -10.71 -8.23
N ARG A 120 -8.61 -10.96 -9.52
CA ARG A 120 -9.82 -10.54 -10.24
C ARG A 120 -10.97 -11.46 -9.84
N GLY A 121 -12.09 -10.90 -9.42
CA GLY A 121 -13.26 -11.65 -8.95
C GLY A 121 -14.18 -10.78 -8.11
N TYR A 122 -15.28 -11.38 -7.66
CA TYR A 122 -16.20 -10.72 -6.73
C TYR A 122 -15.49 -10.47 -5.40
N PHE A 123 -15.53 -9.21 -4.98
CA PHE A 123 -15.30 -8.86 -3.59
C PHE A 123 -16.35 -9.61 -2.77
N TYR A 124 -15.97 -10.26 -1.65
CA TYR A 124 -16.84 -11.20 -0.93
C TYR A 124 -18.19 -10.59 -0.48
N GLN A 125 -18.32 -9.25 -0.56
CA GLN A 125 -19.51 -8.47 -0.18
C GLN A 125 -19.89 -7.36 -1.17
N HIS A 126 -19.45 -7.41 -2.44
CA HIS A 126 -19.85 -6.43 -3.44
C HIS A 126 -20.59 -7.11 -4.59
N GLU A 127 -21.80 -6.63 -4.87
CA GLU A 127 -22.67 -7.17 -5.93
C GLU A 127 -22.15 -6.86 -7.33
N GLU A 128 -21.40 -5.76 -7.49
CA GLU A 128 -20.79 -5.32 -8.74
C GLU A 128 -19.26 -5.50 -8.71
N ILE A 129 -18.68 -5.79 -9.87
CA ILE A 129 -17.22 -5.90 -10.00
C ILE A 129 -16.66 -4.50 -10.31
N ILE A 130 -15.94 -3.93 -9.34
CA ILE A 130 -15.11 -2.73 -9.58
C ILE A 130 -13.77 -3.20 -10.16
N GLU A 131 -13.61 -3.09 -11.48
CA GLU A 131 -12.40 -3.55 -12.19
C GLU A 131 -11.16 -2.73 -11.85
N ASP A 132 -11.33 -1.42 -11.67
CA ASP A 132 -10.21 -0.54 -11.37
C ASP A 132 -9.76 -0.68 -9.90
N HIS A 133 -8.52 -1.14 -9.72
CA HIS A 133 -7.98 -1.41 -8.40
C HIS A 133 -7.89 -0.18 -7.48
N ILE A 134 -7.75 1.05 -8.01
CA ILE A 134 -7.73 2.27 -7.21
C ILE A 134 -9.15 2.65 -6.80
N GLU A 135 -10.12 2.55 -7.71
CA GLU A 135 -11.54 2.78 -7.39
C GLU A 135 -12.01 1.79 -6.33
N ARG A 136 -11.64 0.52 -6.45
CA ARG A 136 -11.94 -0.51 -5.45
C ARG A 136 -11.30 -0.18 -4.10
N LEU A 137 -10.03 0.25 -4.08
CA LEU A 137 -9.35 0.69 -2.86
C LEU A 137 -10.08 1.87 -2.19
N LEU A 138 -10.45 2.88 -2.98
CA LEU A 138 -11.12 4.08 -2.48
C LEU A 138 -12.53 3.75 -1.96
N TRP A 139 -13.29 2.93 -2.68
CA TRP A 139 -14.59 2.41 -2.26
C TRP A 139 -14.48 1.67 -0.93
N ALA A 140 -13.55 0.73 -0.82
CA ALA A 140 -13.34 -0.05 0.39
C ALA A 140 -12.89 0.85 1.56
N GLY A 141 -12.08 1.87 1.27
CA GLY A 141 -11.71 2.91 2.23
C GLY A 141 -12.89 3.73 2.76
N GLN A 142 -13.93 3.95 1.94
CA GLN A 142 -15.16 4.63 2.38
C GLN A 142 -15.95 3.77 3.37
N LYS A 143 -15.88 2.44 3.25
CA LYS A 143 -16.49 1.51 4.20
C LYS A 143 -15.65 1.37 5.47
N ASP A 144 -14.33 1.24 5.31
CA ASP A 144 -13.39 1.15 6.41
C ASP A 144 -12.03 1.78 6.05
N VAL A 145 -11.68 2.87 6.73
CA VAL A 145 -10.42 3.60 6.49
C VAL A 145 -9.19 2.72 6.70
N ARG A 146 -9.29 1.65 7.49
CA ARG A 146 -8.20 0.70 7.75
C ARG A 146 -7.68 0.06 6.46
N VAL A 147 -8.50 -0.03 5.41
CA VAL A 147 -8.07 -0.49 4.08
C VAL A 147 -7.02 0.45 3.50
N ILE A 148 -7.26 1.77 3.57
CA ILE A 148 -6.29 2.77 3.10
C ILE A 148 -5.03 2.74 3.97
N LEU A 149 -5.18 2.63 5.30
CA LEU A 149 -4.03 2.55 6.22
C LEU A 149 -3.14 1.34 5.94
N LEU A 150 -3.75 0.17 5.73
CA LEU A 150 -3.07 -1.05 5.33
C LEU A 150 -2.29 -0.85 4.04
N LYS A 151 -2.94 -0.27 3.02
CA LYS A 151 -2.30 -0.05 1.72
C LYS A 151 -1.19 0.99 1.75
N LEU A 152 -1.29 2.00 2.63
CA LEU A 152 -0.22 2.96 2.86
C LEU A 152 1.01 2.33 3.52
N ALA A 153 0.82 1.46 4.52
CA ALA A 153 1.93 0.75 5.17
C ALA A 153 2.61 -0.26 4.23
N ASP A 154 1.81 -1.00 3.45
CA ASP A 154 2.30 -1.84 2.35
C ASP A 154 3.14 -1.00 1.38
N ARG A 155 2.60 0.13 0.92
CA ARG A 155 3.30 1.00 -0.04
C ARG A 155 4.59 1.59 0.51
N GLU A 156 4.62 2.05 1.77
CA GLU A 156 5.82 2.57 2.44
C GLU A 156 6.96 1.53 2.41
N HIS A 157 6.68 0.28 2.80
CA HIS A 157 7.68 -0.79 2.75
C HIS A 157 8.11 -1.15 1.32
N ASN A 158 7.15 -1.18 0.39
CA ASN A 158 7.39 -1.50 -1.01
C ASN A 158 8.29 -0.48 -1.70
N ILE A 159 8.12 0.81 -1.38
CA ILE A 159 9.03 1.87 -1.85
C ILE A 159 10.41 1.72 -1.21
N GLY A 160 10.50 1.42 0.09
CA GLY A 160 11.79 1.18 0.75
C GLY A 160 12.63 0.07 0.10
N THR A 161 11.99 -0.89 -0.59
CA THR A 161 12.64 -2.03 -1.25
C THR A 161 12.50 -2.04 -2.78
N VAL A 162 12.19 -0.89 -3.38
CA VAL A 162 11.88 -0.76 -4.82
C VAL A 162 13.05 -1.15 -5.74
N ASP A 163 14.30 -1.04 -5.29
CA ASP A 163 15.50 -1.35 -6.08
C ASP A 163 15.54 -2.79 -6.59
N HIS A 164 14.82 -3.70 -5.94
CA HIS A 164 14.84 -5.13 -6.25
C HIS A 164 13.79 -5.55 -7.27
N VAL A 165 12.88 -4.66 -7.71
CA VAL A 165 11.85 -5.00 -8.70
C VAL A 165 12.22 -4.53 -10.11
N PRO A 166 11.69 -5.15 -11.19
CA PRO A 166 11.96 -4.72 -12.57
C PRO A 166 11.59 -3.25 -12.82
N GLU A 167 12.36 -2.56 -13.67
CA GLU A 167 12.23 -1.11 -13.95
C GLU A 167 10.78 -0.67 -14.23
N HIS A 168 10.08 -1.36 -15.14
CA HIS A 168 8.69 -1.04 -15.47
C HIS A 168 7.75 -1.09 -14.25
N LYS A 169 8.01 -1.98 -13.27
CA LYS A 169 7.26 -2.02 -12.01
C LYS A 169 7.65 -0.87 -11.10
N GLN A 170 8.92 -0.51 -11.03
CA GLN A 170 9.38 0.65 -10.25
C GLN A 170 8.68 1.92 -10.71
N VAL A 171 8.62 2.17 -12.02
CA VAL A 171 7.94 3.35 -12.61
C VAL A 171 6.48 3.39 -12.19
N ARG A 172 5.77 2.27 -12.38
CA ARG A 172 4.36 2.16 -12.01
C ARG A 172 4.14 2.41 -10.51
N MET A 173 4.98 1.80 -9.66
CA MET A 173 4.89 1.97 -8.21
C MET A 173 5.14 3.41 -7.79
N ALA A 174 6.15 4.07 -8.36
CA ALA A 174 6.46 5.48 -8.12
C ALA A 174 5.29 6.39 -8.50
N PHE A 175 4.72 6.17 -9.69
CA PHE A 175 3.60 6.95 -10.20
C PHE A 175 2.35 6.80 -9.31
N GLU A 176 1.93 5.57 -9.01
CA GLU A 176 0.78 5.33 -8.12
C GLU A 176 1.03 5.93 -6.73
N THR A 177 2.27 5.84 -6.23
CA THR A 177 2.66 6.41 -4.94
C THR A 177 2.38 7.91 -4.88
N GLN A 178 2.84 8.64 -5.89
CA GLN A 178 2.70 10.09 -5.90
C GLN A 178 1.27 10.53 -6.23
N ALA A 179 0.63 9.85 -7.18
CA ALA A 179 -0.69 10.24 -7.68
C ALA A 179 -1.85 9.86 -6.75
N ILE A 180 -1.68 8.85 -5.89
CA ILE A 180 -2.76 8.34 -5.04
C ILE A 180 -2.33 8.22 -3.58
N TYR A 181 -1.26 7.47 -3.31
CA TYR A 181 -0.94 7.11 -1.93
C TYR A 181 -0.45 8.30 -1.11
N GLU A 182 0.28 9.22 -1.71
CA GLU A 182 0.79 10.39 -0.99
C GLU A 182 -0.31 11.40 -0.58
N PRO A 183 -1.27 11.78 -1.45
CA PRO A 183 -2.44 12.55 -1.02
C PRO A 183 -3.21 11.89 0.11
N LEU A 184 -3.43 10.57 0.03
CA LEU A 184 -4.08 9.80 1.07
C LEU A 184 -3.25 9.81 2.38
N ARG A 185 -1.93 9.64 2.28
CA ARG A 185 -0.99 9.72 3.41
C ARG A 185 -1.12 11.07 4.12
N ARG A 186 -1.10 12.18 3.37
CA ARG A 186 -1.26 13.55 3.90
C ARG A 186 -2.64 13.76 4.54
N ALA A 187 -3.69 13.36 3.83
CA ALA A 187 -5.07 13.52 4.30
C ALA A 187 -5.26 12.79 5.64
N LEU A 188 -4.76 11.55 5.74
CA LEU A 188 -4.84 10.73 6.95
C LEU A 188 -3.78 11.06 8.00
N ASN A 189 -2.80 11.91 7.67
CA ASN A 189 -1.63 12.20 8.51
C ASN A 189 -0.91 10.90 8.95
N PHE A 190 -0.79 9.97 8.01
CA PHE A 190 -0.10 8.70 8.19
C PHE A 190 1.40 8.95 8.42
N GLY A 191 2.00 8.17 9.31
CA GLY A 191 3.38 8.36 9.77
C GLY A 191 3.50 9.04 11.15
N LYS A 192 2.39 9.57 11.68
CA LYS A 192 2.30 10.02 13.08
C LYS A 192 1.38 9.09 13.86
N VAL A 193 1.73 8.84 15.13
CA VAL A 193 0.90 8.04 16.04
C VAL A 193 -0.48 8.70 16.15
N SER A 194 -1.54 7.93 15.89
CA SER A 194 -2.93 8.41 15.96
C SER A 194 -3.89 7.24 16.13
N SER A 195 -5.18 7.51 16.36
CA SER A 195 -6.19 6.44 16.39
C SER A 195 -6.80 6.21 15.02
N VAL A 196 -7.26 4.98 14.75
CA VAL A 196 -8.06 4.67 13.54
C VAL A 196 -9.28 5.58 13.44
N LYS A 197 -9.92 5.93 14.58
CA LYS A 197 -11.04 6.87 14.63
C LYS A 197 -10.66 8.28 14.14
N THR A 198 -9.46 8.75 14.48
CA THR A 198 -8.93 10.03 13.99
C THR A 198 -8.67 9.96 12.49
N ALA A 199 -8.04 8.88 12.00
CA ALA A 199 -7.83 8.67 10.57
C ALA A 199 -9.16 8.63 9.80
N ALA A 200 -10.17 7.93 10.33
CA ALA A 200 -11.50 7.86 9.74
C ALA A 200 -12.14 9.25 9.61
N LYS A 201 -12.10 10.08 10.66
CA LYS A 201 -12.61 11.46 10.59
C LYS A 201 -11.93 12.27 9.48
N ARG A 202 -10.61 12.17 9.37
CA ARG A 202 -9.85 12.89 8.33
C ARG A 202 -10.19 12.39 6.93
N TYR A 203 -10.38 11.08 6.77
CA TYR A 203 -10.85 10.52 5.50
C TYR A 203 -12.23 11.04 5.13
N HIS A 204 -13.18 11.07 6.08
CA HIS A 204 -14.50 11.63 5.84
C HIS A 204 -14.45 13.12 5.46
N SER A 205 -13.57 13.90 6.09
CA SER A 205 -13.35 15.30 5.68
C SER A 205 -12.79 15.43 4.26
N LEU A 206 -11.88 14.55 3.86
CA LEU A 206 -11.38 14.47 2.48
C LEU A 206 -12.54 14.19 1.50
N LEU A 207 -13.36 13.17 1.79
CA LEU A 207 -14.51 12.80 0.95
C LEU A 207 -15.53 13.95 0.83
N ALA A 208 -15.78 14.68 1.92
CA ALA A 208 -16.69 15.81 1.94
C ALA A 208 -16.23 16.95 1.01
N ASN A 209 -14.93 17.24 0.96
CA ASN A 209 -14.34 18.21 0.02
C ASN A 209 -14.57 17.81 -1.44
N TYR A 210 -14.79 16.52 -1.69
CA TYR A 210 -15.06 15.99 -3.01
C TYR A 210 -16.55 15.73 -3.27
N HIS A 211 -17.45 16.23 -2.41
CA HIS A 211 -18.91 16.02 -2.48
C HIS A 211 -19.36 14.56 -2.37
N ASN A 212 -18.65 13.75 -1.58
CA ASN A 212 -18.88 12.30 -1.50
C ASN A 212 -18.88 11.65 -2.90
N ALA A 213 -17.99 12.15 -3.77
CA ALA A 213 -17.78 11.62 -5.10
C ALA A 213 -17.70 10.09 -5.06
N ASP A 214 -18.34 9.45 -6.04
CA ASP A 214 -18.13 8.04 -6.29
C ASP A 214 -16.62 7.74 -6.42
N PRO A 215 -16.20 6.48 -6.22
CA PRO A 215 -14.77 6.14 -6.22
C PRO A 215 -14.00 6.59 -7.47
N LYS A 216 -14.66 6.62 -8.64
CA LYS A 216 -14.09 7.09 -9.90
C LYS A 216 -13.87 8.60 -9.90
N ALA A 217 -14.88 9.38 -9.55
CA ALA A 217 -14.76 10.83 -9.45
C ALA A 217 -13.78 11.25 -8.34
N LEU A 218 -13.73 10.51 -7.22
CA LEU A 218 -12.74 10.72 -6.17
C LEU A 218 -11.32 10.47 -6.67
N LYS A 219 -11.12 9.35 -7.39
CA LYS A 219 -9.87 9.04 -8.07
C LYS A 219 -9.48 10.18 -9.02
N GLU A 220 -10.33 10.57 -9.95
CA GLU A 220 -10.05 11.65 -10.92
C GLU A 220 -9.65 12.96 -10.23
N LYS A 221 -10.32 13.32 -9.13
CA LYS A 221 -9.97 14.52 -8.34
C LYS A 221 -8.65 14.38 -7.60
N ILE A 222 -8.41 13.27 -6.90
CA ILE A 222 -7.13 13.01 -6.22
C ILE A 222 -5.99 13.04 -7.24
N PHE A 223 -6.16 12.38 -8.38
CA PHE A 223 -5.20 12.43 -9.49
C PHE A 223 -4.97 13.89 -9.92
N GLY A 224 -6.02 14.62 -10.26
CA GLY A 224 -5.94 16.02 -10.68
C GLY A 224 -5.26 16.95 -9.66
N GLU A 225 -5.45 16.72 -8.35
CA GLU A 225 -4.85 17.51 -7.26
C GLU A 225 -3.42 17.11 -6.91
N SER A 226 -3.08 15.83 -6.99
CA SER A 226 -1.72 15.31 -6.74
C SER A 226 -0.75 15.94 -7.69
N PHE A 227 -1.19 16.03 -8.93
CA PHE A 227 -0.56 16.79 -9.96
C PHE A 227 -0.34 18.25 -9.53
N LYS A 228 -1.13 18.91 -8.71
CA LYS A 228 -0.88 20.33 -8.37
C LYS A 228 0.23 20.54 -7.32
N ASN A 229 0.63 19.53 -6.53
CA ASN A 229 1.44 19.78 -5.31
C ASN A 229 2.33 18.58 -4.84
N PHE A 230 3.65 18.70 -5.07
CA PHE A 230 4.64 17.63 -4.85
C PHE A 230 5.78 18.03 -3.90
N LYS A 231 5.52 18.02 -2.59
CA LYS A 231 6.55 18.13 -1.54
C LYS A 231 6.15 17.25 -0.33
N THR A 232 6.64 16.01 -0.27
CA THR A 232 6.37 15.08 0.86
C THR A 232 7.52 14.12 1.15
N ASP A 233 7.50 13.50 2.33
CA ASP A 233 8.62 12.66 2.80
C ASP A 233 8.79 11.37 1.97
N LEU A 234 7.71 10.71 1.56
CA LEU A 234 7.77 9.46 0.77
C LEU A 234 8.30 9.68 -0.65
N PHE A 235 8.18 10.91 -1.14
CA PHE A 235 8.70 11.34 -2.44
C PHE A 235 10.25 11.33 -2.46
N ASN A 236 10.91 11.65 -1.35
CA ASN A 236 12.39 11.65 -1.27
C ASN A 236 13.00 10.24 -1.33
N GLU A 237 12.23 9.22 -0.90
CA GLU A 237 12.68 7.82 -0.83
C GLU A 237 12.60 7.12 -2.19
N VAL A 238 11.57 7.43 -3.00
CA VAL A 238 11.50 7.02 -4.42
C VAL A 238 12.59 7.73 -5.24
N TYR A 239 12.86 9.00 -4.92
CA TYR A 239 13.78 9.88 -5.65
C TYR A 239 15.25 9.43 -5.56
N THR A 240 15.73 9.07 -4.36
CA THR A 240 17.13 8.67 -4.13
C THR A 240 17.53 7.36 -4.82
N LYS A 241 16.55 6.58 -5.32
CA LYS A 241 16.71 5.22 -5.85
C LYS A 241 16.55 5.08 -7.38
N SER A 242 16.29 6.17 -8.11
CA SER A 242 15.63 6.13 -9.43
C SER A 242 16.50 6.34 -10.70
N HIS A 243 17.83 6.28 -10.63
CA HIS A 243 18.73 6.66 -11.73
C HIS A 243 18.60 5.87 -13.07
N ASN A 244 17.73 4.87 -13.16
CA ASN A 244 17.54 4.04 -14.36
C ASN A 244 16.14 4.14 -15.00
N VAL A 245 15.25 5.03 -14.54
CA VAL A 245 13.84 5.03 -14.97
C VAL A 245 13.61 5.70 -16.35
N THR A 246 13.07 4.94 -17.31
CA THR A 246 12.68 5.42 -18.66
C THR A 246 11.14 5.42 -18.85
N TRP A 247 10.58 6.47 -19.44
CA TRP A 247 9.15 6.62 -19.76
C TRP A 247 8.88 6.58 -21.28
N GLU A 248 8.09 5.62 -21.76
CA GLU A 248 7.62 5.54 -23.17
C GLU A 248 6.26 6.26 -23.33
N ILE A 249 6.15 7.11 -24.33
CA ILE A 249 4.93 7.83 -24.74
C ILE A 249 4.61 7.44 -26.19
N THR A 250 3.45 6.84 -26.40
CA THR A 250 2.98 6.42 -27.73
C THR A 250 1.89 7.32 -28.31
N ASP A 251 1.24 8.14 -27.46
CA ASP A 251 0.25 9.13 -27.89
C ASP A 251 0.95 10.43 -28.29
N ARG A 252 0.77 10.82 -29.56
CA ARG A 252 1.41 12.01 -30.13
C ARG A 252 0.88 13.31 -29.52
N LYS A 253 -0.42 13.40 -29.23
CA LYS A 253 -1.03 14.62 -28.67
C LYS A 253 -0.57 14.83 -27.23
N LEU A 254 -0.46 13.75 -26.46
CA LEU A 254 0.10 13.79 -25.10
C LEU A 254 1.58 14.20 -25.13
N PHE A 255 2.38 13.62 -26.03
CA PHE A 255 3.78 14.02 -26.23
C PHE A 255 3.93 15.51 -26.55
N ASP A 256 3.16 16.01 -27.52
CA ASP A 256 3.23 17.42 -27.93
C ASP A 256 2.78 18.35 -26.79
N SER A 257 1.81 17.93 -25.97
CA SER A 257 1.36 18.66 -24.77
C SER A 257 2.43 18.69 -23.67
N LEU A 258 3.10 17.57 -23.42
CA LEU A 258 4.14 17.44 -22.41
C LEU A 258 5.43 18.18 -22.80
N CYS A 259 5.86 18.13 -24.06
CA CYS A 259 7.04 18.86 -24.53
C CYS A 259 6.87 20.39 -24.50
N ARG A 260 5.63 20.87 -24.50
CA ARG A 260 5.31 22.30 -24.31
C ARG A 260 5.28 22.72 -22.85
N ASP A 261 5.49 21.79 -21.92
CA ASP A 261 5.70 22.13 -20.53
C ASP A 261 7.16 22.46 -20.29
N GLU A 262 7.43 23.68 -19.84
CA GLU A 262 8.78 24.03 -19.45
C GLU A 262 9.29 23.19 -18.27
N SER A 263 8.38 22.79 -17.39
CA SER A 263 8.71 21.92 -16.28
C SER A 263 9.12 20.54 -16.82
N PHE A 264 8.28 19.81 -17.54
CA PHE A 264 8.61 18.49 -18.10
C PHE A 264 9.91 18.49 -18.92
N ALA A 265 10.12 19.50 -19.78
CA ALA A 265 11.27 19.57 -20.68
C ALA A 265 12.61 19.81 -19.96
N LYS A 266 12.62 20.54 -18.84
CA LYS A 266 13.84 20.77 -18.05
C LYS A 266 14.30 19.52 -17.30
N ASN A 267 13.40 18.54 -17.14
CA ASN A 267 13.44 17.56 -16.06
C ASN A 267 13.32 16.12 -16.53
N THR A 268 13.12 16.01 -17.83
CA THR A 268 13.25 14.80 -18.61
C THR A 268 14.23 15.05 -19.74
N GLN A 269 14.88 13.99 -20.18
CA GLN A 269 15.71 13.96 -21.37
C GLN A 269 15.03 13.04 -22.36
N LEU A 270 14.66 13.56 -23.53
CA LEU A 270 14.25 12.72 -24.64
C LEU A 270 15.42 11.80 -25.01
N SER A 271 15.27 10.50 -24.74
CA SER A 271 16.29 9.49 -25.01
C SER A 271 16.16 8.89 -26.39
N SER A 272 14.93 8.77 -26.91
CA SER A 272 14.69 8.43 -28.31
C SER A 272 13.33 8.90 -28.80
N LEU A 273 13.21 9.12 -30.10
CA LEU A 273 11.98 9.49 -30.79
C LEU A 273 11.88 8.67 -32.07
N TRP A 274 10.74 8.05 -32.30
CA TRP A 274 10.48 7.24 -33.47
C TRP A 274 9.06 7.45 -33.98
N THR A 275 8.90 7.49 -35.30
CA THR A 275 7.60 7.50 -35.96
C THR A 275 7.70 6.93 -37.37
N ASP A 276 6.66 6.24 -37.83
CA ASP A 276 6.50 5.75 -39.20
C ASP A 276 5.35 6.46 -39.95
N GLY A 277 4.83 7.56 -39.40
CA GLY A 277 3.68 8.31 -39.91
C GLY A 277 2.32 7.81 -39.43
N LYS A 278 2.21 6.58 -38.89
CA LYS A 278 0.99 6.04 -38.26
C LYS A 278 1.16 5.82 -36.76
N ASN A 279 2.34 5.35 -36.37
CA ASN A 279 2.74 5.05 -35.02
C ASN A 279 3.77 6.07 -34.55
N PHE A 280 3.75 6.30 -33.25
CA PHE A 280 4.62 7.26 -32.59
C PHE A 280 5.15 6.64 -31.30
N LYS A 281 6.43 6.85 -31.02
CA LYS A 281 7.08 6.46 -29.77
C LYS A 281 8.11 7.50 -29.37
N ALA A 282 8.02 7.98 -28.14
CA ALA A 282 9.04 8.80 -27.52
C ALA A 282 9.45 8.19 -26.19
N HIS A 283 10.75 8.05 -25.96
CA HIS A 283 11.29 7.61 -24.68
C HIS A 283 11.94 8.78 -23.98
N PHE A 284 11.67 8.93 -22.68
CA PHE A 284 12.25 9.96 -21.84
C PHE A 284 12.98 9.33 -20.66
N ARG A 285 14.14 9.87 -20.30
CA ARG A 285 14.81 9.59 -19.01
C ARG A 285 14.56 10.74 -18.06
N PHE A 286 14.42 10.49 -16.78
CA PHE A 286 14.31 11.56 -15.79
C PHE A 286 15.69 12.05 -15.38
N LEU A 287 15.91 13.37 -15.40
CA LEU A 287 17.21 13.98 -15.06
C LEU A 287 17.31 14.39 -13.58
N GLY A 288 16.27 14.17 -12.77
CA GLY A 288 16.20 14.53 -11.34
C GLY A 288 14.79 14.96 -10.88
N ALA A 289 13.80 14.09 -10.86
CA ALA A 289 12.40 14.49 -10.81
C ALA A 289 11.82 15.01 -9.46
N LYS A 290 11.31 16.25 -9.39
CA LYS A 290 10.03 16.57 -8.70
C LYS A 290 8.91 16.57 -9.75
N ILE A 291 7.65 16.37 -9.37
CA ILE A 291 6.51 16.42 -10.32
C ILE A 291 5.75 17.74 -10.11
N ILE A 292 5.14 18.39 -11.11
CA ILE A 292 4.09 19.43 -10.97
C ILE A 292 3.20 19.42 -12.24
N GLU A 293 1.94 19.07 -12.04
CA GLU A 293 0.66 19.26 -12.76
C GLU A 293 0.41 18.52 -14.08
N GLY A 294 -0.37 17.42 -14.03
CA GLY A 294 -1.01 16.81 -15.19
C GLY A 294 -0.05 15.97 -16.03
N ALA A 295 0.71 15.08 -15.36
CA ALA A 295 1.80 14.29 -15.94
C ALA A 295 3.08 15.07 -16.30
N ARG A 296 3.25 16.28 -15.76
CA ARG A 296 4.45 17.12 -15.93
C ARG A 296 5.39 17.03 -14.74
N LEU A 297 6.70 16.89 -15.02
CA LEU A 297 7.76 16.73 -14.02
C LEU A 297 8.63 17.98 -13.89
N GLU A 298 8.82 18.57 -12.69
CA GLU A 298 9.81 19.64 -12.45
C GLU A 298 10.99 19.28 -11.50
N VAL A 299 12.28 19.37 -11.87
CA VAL A 299 13.51 19.09 -11.06
C VAL A 299 13.76 20.26 -10.10
N ALA A 300 14.19 19.94 -8.88
CA ALA A 300 14.70 20.92 -7.93
C ALA A 300 16.11 21.42 -8.34
N SER A 301 16.27 22.71 -8.57
CA SER A 301 17.60 23.34 -8.54
C SER A 301 18.05 23.48 -7.10
N TYR A 302 19.10 22.76 -6.69
CA TYR A 302 19.83 23.09 -5.46
C TYR A 302 21.27 23.46 -5.84
N TYR A 303 21.46 24.76 -6.11
CA TYR A 303 22.59 25.60 -5.69
C TYR A 303 22.32 27.04 -6.19
N GLN A 304 21.54 27.79 -5.41
CA GLN A 304 21.68 29.21 -5.00
C GLN A 304 20.39 29.72 -4.38
#